data_AF-A0A511RLX0-F1
#
_entry.id   AF-A0A511RLX0-F1
#
_cell.length_a   1.000
_cell.length_b   1.000
_cell.length_c   1.000
_cell.angle_alpha   90.00
_cell.angle_beta   90.00
_cell.angle_gamma   90.00
#
_symmetry.space_group_name_H-M   'P 1'
#
loop_
_entity.id
_entity.type
_entity.pdbx_description
1 polymer ?
#
loop_
_entity_poly.entity_id
_entity_poly.type
_entity_poly.pdbx_seq_one_letter_code
_entity_poly.pdbx_strand_id
1 'polypeptide(L)'
;MRLGELDREIVRLALPALGALAVEPLVSMTDTAFVGRLGAEPLAALGITTALLSLFFVVFNFLSYATTPRVARSLGADGRGAAMEQAGHALWLALLLGLLATAVLELLAPWLVRLMGAGGAVQPLALGYLRLRALAGLAILWLMAAHGIYRGLQDTRTPFWVTFWVNAANVVLDYLFIFPLGMGLLGAALASVLAQSAGAVWFYLNLKRLGAVRPWPGAAPLRPFLKVGGEMLVRTLSLVGAITLAAAVAARVGTVAVAAHQVAWQVWLFIAMSVDALAIAAQALVARYRGEDPARVRAVADRLLAWGLAVGVLIAALLALGRPWIPRVFTDDAEVLAAVGGVWVLLWAPQPLNALVFVWDGIFMAAERFRFLAAAMLLAAGAGAVEMLLVVPMGWGLAGVWWGMILINAVRALTLAWGYWRARMV
;
A
#
# COMPACT_ATOMS: atom_id res chain seq x y z
N MET A 1 10.99 28.37 -12.35
CA MET A 1 12.08 27.78 -11.55
C MET A 1 12.72 26.65 -12.34
N ARG A 2 14.04 26.68 -12.62
CA ARG A 2 14.74 25.53 -13.22
C ARG A 2 14.93 24.48 -12.13
N LEU A 3 14.47 23.25 -12.36
CA LEU A 3 14.66 22.13 -11.43
C LEU A 3 16.16 21.85 -11.27
N GLY A 4 16.63 21.82 -10.01
CA GLY A 4 17.99 21.38 -9.67
C GLY A 4 18.19 19.89 -9.94
N GLU A 5 19.43 19.40 -9.85
CA GLU A 5 19.74 17.98 -10.10
C GLU A 5 18.96 17.05 -9.16
N LEU A 6 18.94 17.36 -7.86
CA LEU A 6 18.19 16.59 -6.87
C LEU A 6 16.68 16.58 -7.16
N ASP A 7 16.11 17.68 -7.64
CA ASP A 7 14.69 17.75 -7.99
C ASP A 7 14.36 16.83 -9.16
N ARG A 8 15.22 16.78 -10.17
CA ARG A 8 15.06 15.88 -11.31
C ARG A 8 15.14 14.43 -10.86
N GLU A 9 16.03 14.11 -9.91
CA GLU A 9 16.10 12.76 -9.34
C GLU A 9 14.84 12.38 -8.57
N ILE A 10 14.31 13.28 -7.74
CA ILE A 10 13.04 13.07 -7.02
C ILE A 10 11.92 12.77 -8.01
N VAL A 11 11.73 13.61 -9.03
CA VAL A 11 10.67 13.44 -10.03
C VAL A 11 10.87 12.16 -10.85
N ARG A 12 12.11 11.84 -11.23
CA ARG A 12 12.45 10.63 -12.00
C ARG A 12 12.12 9.33 -11.24
N LEU A 13 12.16 9.35 -9.91
CA LEU A 13 11.77 8.21 -9.08
C LEU A 13 10.28 8.21 -8.74
N ALA A 14 9.72 9.36 -8.36
CA ALA A 14 8.34 9.48 -7.92
C ALA A 14 7.33 9.27 -9.06
N LEU A 15 7.58 9.79 -10.27
CA LEU A 15 6.59 9.72 -11.36
C LEU A 15 6.36 8.28 -11.87
N PRO A 16 7.39 7.45 -12.12
CA PRO A 16 7.17 6.04 -12.44
C PRO A 16 6.56 5.25 -11.28
N ALA A 17 6.91 5.59 -10.03
CA ALA A 17 6.30 4.97 -8.85
C ALA A 17 4.80 5.27 -8.75
N LEU A 18 4.39 6.51 -9.04
CA LEU A 18 2.99 6.91 -9.13
C LEU A 18 2.25 6.09 -10.19
N GLY A 19 2.85 5.96 -11.38
CA GLY A 19 2.31 5.11 -12.43
C GLY A 19 2.15 3.66 -11.99
N ALA A 20 3.16 3.09 -11.33
CA ALA A 20 3.11 1.71 -10.84
C ALA A 20 2.01 1.50 -9.77
N LEU A 21 1.81 2.48 -8.88
CA LEU A 21 0.74 2.44 -7.86
C LEU A 21 -0.66 2.60 -8.48
N ALA A 22 -0.78 3.33 -9.60
CA ALA A 22 -2.06 3.55 -10.28
C ALA A 22 -2.52 2.36 -11.14
N VAL A 23 -1.58 1.53 -11.64
CA VAL A 23 -1.90 0.38 -12.51
C VAL A 23 -2.81 -0.64 -11.80
N GLU A 24 -2.51 -0.99 -10.55
CA GLU A 24 -3.24 -2.03 -9.82
C GLU A 24 -4.73 -1.69 -9.59
N PRO A 25 -5.11 -0.49 -9.10
CA PRO A 25 -6.53 -0.10 -9.00
C PRO A 25 -7.26 -0.11 -10.33
N LEU A 26 -6.64 0.38 -11.40
CA LEU A 26 -7.25 0.45 -12.74
C LEU A 26 -7.58 -0.95 -13.28
N VAL A 27 -6.72 -1.92 -12.98
CA VAL A 27 -6.91 -3.32 -13.40
C VAL A 27 -8.00 -3.97 -12.55
N SER A 28 -7.99 -3.74 -11.24
CA SER A 28 -9.04 -4.24 -10.34
C SER A 28 -10.45 -3.76 -10.73
N MET A 29 -10.58 -2.54 -11.27
CA MET A 29 -11.85 -2.05 -11.84
C MET A 29 -12.30 -2.87 -13.05
N THR A 30 -11.36 -3.31 -13.88
CA THR A 30 -11.64 -4.13 -15.07
C THR A 30 -12.09 -5.54 -14.66
N ASP A 31 -11.40 -6.16 -13.71
CA ASP A 31 -11.76 -7.49 -13.17
C ASP A 31 -13.18 -7.47 -12.58
N THR A 32 -13.47 -6.43 -11.79
CA THR A 32 -14.80 -6.22 -11.21
C THR A 32 -15.87 -6.05 -12.29
N ALA A 33 -15.57 -5.32 -13.36
CA ALA A 33 -16.49 -5.12 -14.48
C ALA A 33 -16.75 -6.42 -15.26
N PHE A 34 -15.73 -7.26 -15.48
CA PHE A 34 -15.90 -8.55 -16.16
C PHE A 34 -16.69 -9.54 -15.30
N VAL A 35 -16.33 -9.69 -14.02
CA VAL A 35 -17.05 -10.58 -13.10
C VAL A 35 -18.49 -10.08 -12.86
N GLY A 36 -18.72 -8.78 -12.83
CA GLY A 36 -20.06 -8.20 -12.71
C GLY A 36 -21.02 -8.62 -13.82
N ARG A 37 -20.51 -8.96 -15.02
CA ARG A 37 -21.32 -9.50 -16.12
C ARG A 37 -21.76 -10.95 -15.92
N LEU A 38 -21.15 -11.68 -14.99
CA LEU A 38 -21.52 -13.06 -14.65
C LEU A 38 -22.73 -13.14 -13.70
N GLY A 39 -23.08 -12.03 -13.03
CA GLY A 39 -24.22 -11.94 -12.11
C GLY A 39 -23.83 -11.56 -10.69
N ALA A 40 -24.85 -11.47 -9.83
CA ALA A 40 -24.68 -10.97 -8.46
C ALA A 40 -23.87 -11.91 -7.55
N GLU A 41 -24.04 -13.23 -7.68
CA GLU A 41 -23.35 -14.20 -6.80
C GLU A 41 -21.83 -14.24 -7.05
N PRO A 42 -21.32 -14.33 -8.30
CA PRO A 42 -19.89 -14.22 -8.57
C PRO A 42 -19.28 -12.89 -8.12
N LEU A 43 -20.01 -11.79 -8.30
CA LEU A 43 -19.55 -10.46 -7.88
C LEU A 43 -19.46 -10.35 -6.34
N ALA A 44 -20.45 -10.87 -5.62
CA ALA A 44 -20.41 -10.95 -4.16
C ALA A 44 -19.25 -11.82 -3.68
N ALA A 45 -19.03 -12.97 -4.32
CA ALA A 45 -17.90 -13.84 -4.03
C ALA A 45 -16.56 -13.12 -4.25
N LEU A 46 -16.37 -12.43 -5.37
CA LEU A 46 -15.18 -11.63 -5.67
C LEU A 46 -14.94 -10.53 -4.62
N GLY A 47 -16.00 -9.84 -4.19
CA GLY A 47 -15.89 -8.79 -3.18
C GLY A 47 -15.39 -9.32 -1.84
N ILE A 48 -15.96 -10.44 -1.37
CA ILE A 48 -15.57 -11.10 -0.12
C ILE A 48 -14.11 -11.57 -0.18
N THR A 49 -13.72 -12.23 -1.28
CA THR A 49 -12.36 -12.78 -1.40
C THR A 49 -11.32 -11.70 -1.61
N THR A 50 -11.61 -10.65 -2.37
CA THR A 50 -10.72 -9.50 -2.53
C THR A 50 -10.44 -8.83 -1.18
N ALA A 51 -11.47 -8.58 -0.37
CA ALA A 51 -11.30 -8.01 0.96
C ALA A 51 -10.41 -8.88 1.87
N LEU A 52 -10.63 -10.21 1.86
CA LEU A 52 -9.78 -11.16 2.59
C LEU A 52 -8.33 -11.14 2.11
N LEU A 53 -8.11 -11.17 0.80
CA LEU A 53 -6.78 -11.15 0.21
C LEU A 53 -6.05 -9.85 0.53
N SER A 54 -6.70 -8.69 0.42
CA SER A 54 -6.13 -7.40 0.79
C SER A 54 -5.71 -7.38 2.26
N LEU A 55 -6.59 -7.81 3.18
CA LEU A 55 -6.27 -7.83 4.62
C LEU A 55 -5.14 -8.82 4.94
N PHE A 56 -5.10 -9.96 4.25
CA PHE A 56 -4.09 -10.99 4.48
C PHE A 56 -2.71 -10.58 3.94
N PHE A 57 -2.65 -9.98 2.74
CA PHE A 57 -1.39 -9.66 2.10
C PHE A 57 -0.81 -8.29 2.49
N VAL A 58 -1.63 -7.33 2.93
CA VAL A 58 -1.16 -5.97 3.29
C VAL A 58 -0.06 -5.98 4.36
N VAL A 59 -0.10 -6.95 5.29
CA VAL A 59 0.92 -7.06 6.35
C VAL A 59 2.30 -7.36 5.79
N PHE A 60 2.39 -8.04 4.64
CA PHE A 60 3.66 -8.39 3.99
C PHE A 60 4.29 -7.23 3.22
N ASN A 61 3.64 -6.06 3.14
CA ASN A 61 4.24 -4.84 2.56
C ASN A 61 5.59 -4.48 3.21
N PHE A 62 5.81 -4.92 4.45
CA PHE A 62 7.11 -4.80 5.12
C PHE A 62 8.25 -5.37 4.29
N LEU A 63 8.03 -6.42 3.50
CA LEU A 63 9.08 -7.06 2.71
C LEU A 63 9.68 -6.07 1.71
N SER A 64 8.85 -5.26 1.08
CA SER A 64 9.32 -4.18 0.20
C SER A 64 10.03 -3.09 1.00
N TYR A 65 9.40 -2.60 2.07
CA TYR A 65 9.93 -1.51 2.92
C TYR A 65 11.21 -1.86 3.68
N ALA A 66 11.43 -3.13 4.01
CA ALA A 66 12.62 -3.64 4.67
C ALA A 66 13.77 -3.90 3.69
N THR A 67 13.45 -4.19 2.43
CA THR A 67 14.44 -4.55 1.40
C THR A 67 15.04 -3.33 0.74
N THR A 68 14.21 -2.34 0.38
CA THR A 68 14.67 -1.09 -0.26
C THR A 68 15.83 -0.41 0.47
N PRO A 69 15.75 -0.10 1.78
CA PRO A 69 16.83 0.60 2.47
C PRO A 69 18.10 -0.24 2.61
N ARG A 70 17.99 -1.57 2.75
CA ARG A 70 19.13 -2.47 2.87
C ARG A 70 19.90 -2.58 1.56
N VAL A 71 19.18 -2.77 0.45
CA VAL A 71 19.78 -2.83 -0.89
C VAL A 71 20.39 -1.48 -1.26
N ALA A 72 19.68 -0.36 -1.03
CA ALA A 72 20.18 0.98 -1.33
C ALA A 72 21.42 1.35 -0.52
N ARG A 73 21.43 1.07 0.79
CA ARG A 73 22.60 1.35 1.64
C ARG A 73 23.80 0.51 1.25
N SER A 74 23.61 -0.79 1.06
CA SER A 74 24.70 -1.70 0.69
C SER A 74 25.26 -1.35 -0.68
N LEU A 75 24.41 -0.91 -1.62
CA LEU A 75 24.85 -0.42 -2.93
C LEU A 75 25.76 0.79 -2.81
N GLY A 76 25.40 1.75 -1.95
CA GLY A 76 26.15 2.99 -1.74
C GLY A 76 27.44 2.82 -0.94
N ALA A 77 27.44 1.95 0.09
CA ALA A 77 28.56 1.78 1.01
C ALA A 77 29.52 0.65 0.61
N ASP A 78 28.98 -0.51 0.21
CA ASP A 78 29.71 -1.77 0.05
C ASP A 78 29.74 -2.25 -1.41
N GLY A 79 29.08 -1.51 -2.31
CA GLY A 79 28.99 -1.80 -3.74
C GLY A 79 27.97 -2.87 -4.12
N ARG A 80 27.98 -3.21 -5.41
CA ARG A 80 26.93 -4.04 -6.04
C ARG A 80 26.86 -5.47 -5.48
N GLY A 81 27.99 -6.06 -5.12
CA GLY A 81 28.05 -7.44 -4.61
C GLY A 81 27.27 -7.64 -3.31
N ALA A 82 27.49 -6.76 -2.33
CA ALA A 82 26.79 -6.75 -1.05
C ALA A 82 25.30 -6.41 -1.20
N ALA A 83 24.97 -5.48 -2.11
CA ALA A 83 23.57 -5.18 -2.43
C ALA A 83 22.81 -6.41 -2.95
N MET A 84 23.44 -7.22 -3.80
CA MET A 84 22.86 -8.46 -4.32
C MET A 84 22.78 -9.58 -3.29
N GLU A 85 23.65 -9.58 -2.29
CA GLU A 85 23.52 -10.47 -1.13
C GLU A 85 22.28 -10.14 -0.30
N GLN A 86 22.06 -8.86 0.02
CA GLN A 86 20.85 -8.40 0.71
C GLN A 86 19.58 -8.68 -0.10
N ALA A 87 19.65 -8.53 -1.43
CA ALA A 87 18.56 -8.90 -2.33
C ALA A 87 18.27 -10.41 -2.26
N GLY A 88 19.29 -11.26 -2.24
CA GLY A 88 19.13 -12.71 -2.08
C GLY A 88 18.46 -13.11 -0.77
N HIS A 89 18.81 -12.45 0.35
CA HIS A 89 18.14 -12.67 1.63
C HIS A 89 16.65 -12.32 1.57
N ALA A 90 16.31 -11.19 0.93
CA ALA A 90 14.92 -10.79 0.75
C ALA A 90 14.14 -11.78 -0.12
N LEU A 91 14.73 -12.32 -1.19
CA LEU A 91 14.11 -13.33 -2.05
C LEU A 91 13.86 -14.65 -1.33
N TRP A 92 14.80 -15.10 -0.51
CA TRP A 92 14.60 -16.30 0.32
C TRP A 92 13.49 -16.10 1.36
N LEU A 93 13.44 -14.93 1.99
CA LEU A 93 12.35 -14.62 2.91
C LEU A 93 11.00 -14.56 2.17
N ALA A 94 10.95 -13.97 0.97
CA ALA A 94 9.77 -13.93 0.11
C ALA A 94 9.25 -15.33 -0.22
N LEU A 95 10.16 -16.24 -0.60
CA LEU A 95 9.84 -17.63 -0.91
C LEU A 95 9.24 -18.34 0.30
N LEU A 96 9.90 -18.27 1.45
CA LEU A 96 9.44 -18.94 2.67
C LEU A 96 8.11 -18.40 3.19
N LEU A 97 7.98 -17.07 3.25
CA LEU A 97 6.73 -16.44 3.65
C LEU A 97 5.63 -16.68 2.64
N GLY A 98 5.96 -16.82 1.35
CA GLY A 98 4.99 -17.04 0.28
C GLY A 98 4.39 -18.43 0.36
N LEU A 99 5.25 -19.43 0.57
CA LEU A 99 4.82 -20.80 0.83
C LEU A 99 3.98 -20.90 2.11
N LEU A 100 4.42 -20.24 3.19
CA LEU A 100 3.66 -20.19 4.44
C LEU A 100 2.30 -19.51 4.25
N ALA A 101 2.28 -18.36 3.58
CA ALA A 101 1.07 -17.60 3.27
C ALA A 101 0.06 -18.44 2.47
N THR A 102 0.53 -19.11 1.41
CA THR A 102 -0.29 -20.02 0.61
C THR A 102 -0.85 -21.17 1.45
N ALA A 103 -0.01 -21.83 2.26
CA ALA A 103 -0.45 -22.95 3.11
C ALA A 103 -1.49 -22.51 4.16
N VAL A 104 -1.26 -21.37 4.81
CA VAL A 104 -2.18 -20.80 5.81
C VAL A 104 -3.50 -20.40 5.16
N LEU A 105 -3.48 -19.72 4.01
CA LEU A 105 -4.71 -19.36 3.30
C LEU A 105 -5.50 -20.58 2.83
N GLU A 106 -4.85 -21.59 2.26
CA GLU A 106 -5.51 -22.83 1.84
C GLU A 106 -6.20 -23.55 3.00
N LEU A 107 -5.50 -23.65 4.14
CA LEU A 107 -6.00 -24.31 5.35
C LEU A 107 -7.18 -23.55 5.96
N LEU A 108 -7.07 -22.22 6.03
CA LEU A 108 -8.06 -21.35 6.68
C LEU A 108 -9.18 -20.89 5.74
N ALA A 109 -9.07 -21.08 4.43
CA ALA A 109 -10.03 -20.57 3.43
C ALA A 109 -11.50 -20.89 3.77
N PRO A 110 -11.90 -22.13 4.14
CA PRO A 110 -13.29 -22.42 4.48
C PRO A 110 -13.79 -21.64 5.70
N TRP A 111 -12.92 -21.40 6.68
CA TRP A 111 -13.26 -20.67 7.88
C TRP A 111 -13.34 -19.15 7.60
N LEU A 112 -12.37 -18.61 6.88
CA LEU A 112 -12.33 -17.20 6.50
C LEU A 112 -13.54 -16.79 5.64
N VAL A 113 -13.90 -17.62 4.65
CA VAL A 113 -15.07 -17.36 3.78
C VAL A 113 -16.37 -17.35 4.58
N ARG A 114 -16.54 -18.27 5.54
CA ARG A 114 -17.71 -18.28 6.43
C ARG A 114 -17.71 -17.09 7.39
N LEU A 115 -16.55 -16.72 7.92
CA LEU A 115 -16.41 -15.57 8.83
C LEU A 115 -16.86 -14.27 8.16
N MET A 116 -16.57 -14.12 6.87
CA MET A 116 -17.00 -12.96 6.07
C MET A 116 -18.50 -12.98 5.71
N GLY A 117 -19.24 -14.00 6.14
CA GLY A 117 -20.68 -14.10 5.91
C GLY A 117 -21.07 -14.69 4.56
N ALA A 118 -20.16 -15.35 3.84
CA ALA A 118 -20.53 -16.02 2.58
C ALA A 118 -21.45 -17.22 2.85
N GLY A 119 -22.69 -17.14 2.39
CA GLY A 119 -23.70 -18.20 2.49
C GLY A 119 -24.34 -18.55 1.15
N GLY A 120 -25.15 -19.61 1.15
CA GLY A 120 -25.88 -20.06 -0.05
C GLY A 120 -24.95 -20.35 -1.23
N ALA A 121 -25.33 -19.86 -2.41
CA ALA A 121 -24.59 -20.07 -3.65
C ALA A 121 -23.27 -19.27 -3.75
N VAL A 122 -23.09 -18.22 -2.92
CA VAL A 122 -21.85 -17.41 -2.89
C VAL A 122 -20.69 -18.16 -2.24
N GLN A 123 -20.97 -19.00 -1.23
CA GLN A 123 -19.95 -19.71 -0.46
C GLN A 123 -19.03 -20.60 -1.34
N PRO A 124 -19.54 -21.51 -2.20
CA PRO A 124 -18.67 -22.34 -3.03
C PRO A 124 -17.85 -21.52 -4.05
N LEU A 125 -18.43 -20.44 -4.60
CA LEU A 125 -17.75 -19.53 -5.51
C LEU A 125 -16.59 -18.81 -4.83
N ALA A 126 -16.83 -18.23 -3.64
CA ALA A 126 -15.81 -17.55 -2.85
C ALA A 126 -14.70 -18.51 -2.40
N LEU A 127 -15.06 -19.72 -1.97
CA LEU A 127 -14.08 -20.72 -1.56
C LEU A 127 -13.17 -21.17 -2.72
N GLY A 128 -13.77 -21.47 -3.88
CA GLY A 128 -13.00 -21.87 -5.07
C GLY A 128 -12.06 -20.77 -5.55
N TYR A 129 -12.56 -19.52 -5.61
CA TYR A 129 -11.75 -18.37 -5.98
C TYR A 129 -10.61 -18.12 -4.99
N LEU A 130 -10.88 -18.14 -3.68
CA LEU A 130 -9.88 -17.88 -2.64
C LEU A 130 -8.74 -18.90 -2.66
N ARG A 131 -9.06 -20.20 -2.80
CA ARG A 131 -8.05 -21.26 -2.89
C ARG A 131 -7.16 -21.07 -4.12
N LEU A 132 -7.78 -20.89 -5.29
CA LEU A 132 -7.00 -20.70 -6.50
C LEU A 132 -6.10 -19.46 -6.41
N ARG A 133 -6.59 -18.36 -5.82
CA ARG A 133 -5.77 -17.15 -5.56
C ARG A 133 -4.70 -17.36 -4.49
N ALA A 134 -4.90 -18.23 -3.50
CA ALA A 134 -3.90 -18.54 -2.48
C ALA A 134 -2.61 -19.11 -3.11
N LEU A 135 -2.72 -19.83 -4.23
CA LEU A 135 -1.56 -20.32 -5.00
C LEU A 135 -0.67 -19.18 -5.53
N ALA A 136 -1.23 -17.98 -5.76
CA ALA A 136 -0.44 -16.83 -6.15
C ALA A 136 0.34 -16.21 -4.99
N GLY A 137 0.13 -16.64 -3.73
CA GLY A 137 0.82 -16.08 -2.56
C GLY A 137 2.34 -16.06 -2.70
N LEU A 138 2.92 -17.12 -3.27
CA LEU A 138 4.34 -17.15 -3.60
C LEU A 138 4.74 -16.07 -4.61
N ALA A 139 4.01 -15.96 -5.72
CA ALA A 139 4.29 -14.97 -6.76
C ALA A 139 4.13 -13.53 -6.23
N ILE A 140 3.10 -13.26 -5.44
CA ILE A 140 2.83 -11.96 -4.81
C ILE A 140 4.01 -11.53 -3.95
N LEU A 141 4.44 -12.36 -3.00
CA LEU A 141 5.56 -11.99 -2.12
C LEU A 141 6.88 -11.87 -2.88
N TRP A 142 7.10 -12.69 -3.91
CA TRP A 142 8.26 -12.57 -4.79
C TRP A 142 8.28 -11.22 -5.53
N LEU A 143 7.15 -10.83 -6.13
CA LEU A 143 6.98 -9.52 -6.77
C LEU A 143 7.24 -8.38 -5.77
N MET A 144 6.74 -8.48 -4.53
CA MET A 144 6.94 -7.46 -3.50
C MET A 144 8.41 -7.30 -3.09
N ALA A 145 9.15 -8.40 -2.91
CA ALA A 145 10.59 -8.37 -2.68
C ALA A 145 11.33 -7.77 -3.87
N ALA A 146 11.01 -8.20 -5.09
CA ALA A 146 11.60 -7.65 -6.31
C ALA A 146 11.36 -6.15 -6.45
N HIS A 147 10.14 -5.65 -6.20
CA HIS A 147 9.85 -4.22 -6.13
C HIS A 147 10.75 -3.51 -5.10
N GLY A 148 10.92 -4.10 -3.92
CA GLY A 148 11.82 -3.57 -2.88
C GLY A 148 13.27 -3.47 -3.35
N ILE A 149 13.77 -4.53 -4.02
CA ILE A 149 15.13 -4.61 -4.57
C ILE A 149 15.33 -3.53 -5.64
N TYR A 150 14.46 -3.46 -6.64
CA TYR A 150 14.57 -2.50 -7.74
C TYR A 150 14.47 -1.05 -7.28
N ARG A 151 13.59 -0.75 -6.33
CA ARG A 151 13.55 0.57 -5.65
C ARG A 151 14.87 0.87 -4.95
N GLY A 152 15.47 -0.12 -4.28
CA GLY A 152 16.77 0.01 -3.63
C GLY A 152 17.93 0.24 -4.62
N LEU A 153 17.84 -0.36 -5.81
CA LEU A 153 18.73 -0.11 -6.94
C LEU A 153 18.43 1.22 -7.67
N GLN A 154 17.41 1.96 -7.24
CA GLN A 154 16.91 3.18 -7.86
C GLN A 154 16.46 3.02 -9.32
N ASP A 155 16.10 1.80 -9.70
CA ASP A 155 15.47 1.49 -10.96
C ASP A 155 13.97 1.32 -10.73
N THR A 156 13.21 2.39 -10.96
CA THR A 156 11.74 2.38 -10.90
C THR A 156 11.10 2.03 -12.24
N ARG A 157 11.90 1.93 -13.32
CA ARG A 157 11.39 1.67 -14.68
C ARG A 157 11.16 0.19 -14.93
N THR A 158 12.14 -0.64 -14.58
CA THR A 158 11.99 -2.10 -14.69
C THR A 158 10.75 -2.61 -13.95
N PRO A 159 10.53 -2.29 -12.66
CA PRO A 159 9.33 -2.74 -11.97
C PRO A 159 8.05 -2.18 -12.57
N PHE A 160 8.03 -0.92 -13.03
CA PHE A 160 6.86 -0.34 -13.69
C PHE A 160 6.45 -1.15 -14.93
N TRP A 161 7.39 -1.46 -15.83
CA TRP A 161 7.08 -2.21 -17.05
C TRP A 161 6.67 -3.66 -16.77
N VAL A 162 7.31 -4.31 -15.80
CA VAL A 162 6.89 -5.66 -15.39
C VAL A 162 5.45 -5.62 -14.87
N THR A 163 5.12 -4.70 -13.96
CA THR A 163 3.76 -4.56 -13.43
C THR A 163 2.77 -4.22 -14.54
N PHE A 164 3.10 -3.30 -15.44
CA PHE A 164 2.23 -2.93 -16.56
C PHE A 164 1.89 -4.14 -17.44
N TRP A 165 2.89 -4.90 -17.88
CA TRP A 165 2.66 -6.06 -18.74
C TRP A 165 2.01 -7.24 -18.03
N VAL A 166 2.33 -7.47 -16.76
CA VAL A 166 1.63 -8.47 -15.93
C VAL A 166 0.14 -8.15 -15.85
N ASN A 167 -0.20 -6.90 -15.57
CA ASN A 167 -1.58 -6.45 -15.48
C ASN A 167 -2.30 -6.45 -16.84
N ALA A 168 -1.63 -6.03 -17.91
CA ALA A 168 -2.20 -6.11 -19.26
C ALA A 168 -2.47 -7.57 -19.66
N ALA A 169 -1.54 -8.48 -19.38
CA ALA A 169 -1.74 -9.91 -19.58
C ALA A 169 -2.90 -10.44 -18.73
N ASN A 170 -3.02 -10.01 -17.48
CA ASN A 170 -4.13 -10.39 -16.60
C ASN A 170 -5.49 -9.99 -17.20
N VAL A 171 -5.66 -8.75 -17.68
CA VAL A 171 -6.91 -8.31 -18.32
C VAL A 171 -7.27 -9.16 -19.54
N VAL A 172 -6.28 -9.47 -20.39
CA VAL A 172 -6.48 -10.31 -21.57
C VAL A 172 -6.86 -11.74 -21.17
N LEU A 173 -6.14 -12.33 -20.22
CA LEU A 173 -6.41 -13.67 -19.71
C LEU A 173 -7.77 -13.75 -19.00
N ASP A 174 -8.15 -12.73 -18.25
CA ASP A 174 -9.45 -12.61 -17.60
C ASP A 174 -10.56 -12.69 -18.64
N TYR A 175 -10.50 -11.85 -19.69
CA TYR A 175 -11.48 -11.90 -20.77
C TYR A 175 -11.56 -13.30 -21.42
N LEU A 176 -10.41 -13.90 -21.75
CA LEU A 176 -10.32 -15.21 -22.41
C LEU A 176 -10.84 -16.36 -21.54
N PHE A 177 -10.57 -16.34 -20.24
CA PHE A 177 -11.00 -17.41 -19.32
C PHE A 177 -12.45 -17.24 -18.90
N ILE A 178 -12.91 -16.00 -18.70
CA ILE A 178 -14.28 -15.72 -18.27
C ILE A 178 -15.28 -16.00 -19.39
N PHE A 179 -15.10 -15.41 -20.59
CA PHE A 179 -16.14 -15.47 -21.63
C PHE A 179 -15.94 -16.59 -22.66
N PRO A 180 -14.88 -16.63 -23.49
CA PRO A 180 -14.72 -17.68 -24.51
C PRO A 180 -14.60 -19.09 -23.93
N LEU A 181 -13.86 -19.25 -22.83
CA LEU A 181 -13.66 -20.56 -22.18
C LEU A 181 -14.73 -20.89 -21.13
N GLY A 182 -15.62 -19.95 -20.80
CA GLY A 182 -16.74 -20.17 -19.89
C GLY A 182 -16.34 -20.57 -18.46
N MET A 183 -15.12 -20.25 -18.01
CA MET A 183 -14.63 -20.64 -16.69
C MET A 183 -15.16 -19.74 -15.56
N GLY A 184 -15.88 -18.67 -15.91
CA GLY A 184 -16.51 -17.75 -14.96
C GLY A 184 -15.52 -17.17 -13.95
N LEU A 185 -15.93 -17.08 -12.68
CA LEU A 185 -15.13 -16.50 -11.60
C LEU A 185 -13.80 -17.22 -11.37
N LEU A 186 -13.76 -18.55 -11.54
CA LEU A 186 -12.51 -19.32 -11.42
C LEU A 186 -11.53 -18.99 -12.56
N GLY A 187 -12.05 -18.63 -13.74
CA GLY A 187 -11.26 -18.09 -14.83
C GLY A 187 -10.51 -16.83 -14.45
N ALA A 188 -11.18 -15.86 -13.82
CA ALA A 188 -10.55 -14.63 -13.32
C ALA A 188 -9.44 -14.93 -12.30
N ALA A 189 -9.69 -15.85 -11.36
CA ALA A 189 -8.66 -16.27 -10.40
C ALA A 189 -7.44 -16.90 -11.10
N LEU A 190 -7.66 -17.78 -12.08
CA LEU A 190 -6.57 -18.43 -12.82
C LEU A 190 -5.74 -17.41 -13.61
N ALA A 191 -6.40 -16.49 -14.29
CA ALA A 191 -5.75 -15.42 -15.06
C ALA A 191 -4.84 -14.57 -14.16
N SER A 192 -5.33 -14.18 -12.98
CA SER A 192 -4.54 -13.48 -11.96
C SER A 192 -3.30 -14.28 -11.51
N VAL A 193 -3.47 -15.58 -11.23
CA VAL A 193 -2.38 -16.47 -10.80
C VAL A 193 -1.32 -16.60 -11.89
N LEU A 194 -1.72 -16.84 -13.14
CA LEU A 194 -0.80 -16.99 -14.26
C LEU A 194 -0.05 -15.68 -14.56
N ALA A 195 -0.74 -14.55 -14.58
CA ALA A 195 -0.13 -13.25 -14.80
C ALA A 195 0.91 -12.91 -13.73
N GLN A 196 0.57 -13.09 -12.44
CA GLN A 196 1.50 -12.84 -11.33
C GLN A 196 2.68 -13.82 -11.35
N SER A 197 2.44 -15.09 -11.69
CA SER A 197 3.50 -16.09 -11.84
C SER A 197 4.44 -15.74 -12.99
N ALA A 198 3.94 -15.26 -14.13
CA ALA A 198 4.76 -14.77 -15.24
C ALA A 198 5.62 -13.57 -14.82
N GLY A 199 5.06 -12.63 -14.05
CA GLY A 199 5.81 -11.52 -13.46
C GLY A 199 6.91 -11.98 -12.49
N ALA A 200 6.62 -12.97 -11.65
CA ALA A 200 7.61 -13.54 -10.74
C ALA A 200 8.76 -14.21 -11.49
N VAL A 201 8.46 -14.97 -12.56
CA VAL A 201 9.47 -15.56 -13.46
C VAL A 201 10.30 -14.47 -14.14
N TRP A 202 9.68 -13.40 -14.64
CA TRP A 202 10.40 -12.29 -15.26
C TRP A 202 11.38 -11.65 -14.27
N PHE A 203 10.94 -11.32 -13.06
CA PHE A 203 11.85 -10.79 -12.04
C PHE A 203 12.92 -11.80 -11.63
N TYR A 204 12.60 -13.09 -11.53
CA TYR A 204 13.60 -14.13 -11.27
C TYR A 204 14.71 -14.09 -12.32
N LEU A 205 14.36 -14.05 -13.61
CA LEU A 205 15.34 -14.01 -14.70
C LEU A 205 16.21 -12.75 -14.63
N ASN A 206 15.61 -11.59 -14.37
CA ASN A 206 16.37 -10.35 -14.26
C ASN A 206 17.29 -10.36 -13.03
N LEU A 207 16.78 -10.74 -11.86
CA LEU A 207 17.53 -10.77 -10.59
C LEU A 207 18.62 -11.85 -10.59
N LYS A 208 18.42 -12.95 -11.32
CA LYS A 208 19.46 -13.95 -11.59
C LYS A 208 20.62 -13.35 -12.38
N ARG A 209 20.33 -12.59 -13.44
CA ARG A 209 21.36 -11.87 -14.22
C ARG A 209 22.10 -10.83 -13.39
N LEU A 210 21.44 -10.23 -12.39
CA LEU A 210 22.06 -9.29 -11.47
C LEU A 210 22.89 -9.96 -10.36
N GLY A 211 22.81 -11.29 -10.19
CA GLY A 211 23.53 -12.02 -9.14
C GLY A 211 22.85 -12.01 -7.76
N ALA A 212 21.56 -11.66 -7.69
CA ALA A 212 20.76 -11.66 -6.46
C ALA A 212 20.24 -13.06 -6.08
N VAL A 213 20.05 -13.95 -7.06
CA VAL A 213 19.62 -15.33 -6.79
C VAL A 213 20.83 -16.15 -6.34
N ARG A 214 20.88 -16.46 -5.04
CA ARG A 214 22.01 -17.12 -4.37
C ARG A 214 21.55 -18.35 -3.56
N PRO A 215 22.46 -19.27 -3.19
CA PRO A 215 22.15 -20.38 -2.29
C PRO A 215 21.56 -19.91 -0.95
N TRP A 216 20.93 -20.84 -0.22
CA TRP A 216 20.31 -20.56 1.08
C TRP A 216 21.31 -19.94 2.07
N PRO A 217 21.00 -18.76 2.65
CA PRO A 217 21.92 -18.02 3.52
C PRO A 217 21.91 -18.50 4.98
N GLY A 218 21.09 -19.49 5.33
CA GLY A 218 20.81 -19.82 6.73
C GLY A 218 19.75 -18.91 7.36
N ALA A 219 19.34 -19.21 8.59
CA ALA A 219 18.32 -18.44 9.29
C ALA A 219 18.84 -17.10 9.86
N ALA A 220 20.13 -17.02 10.19
CA ALA A 220 20.70 -15.85 10.86
C ALA A 220 20.58 -14.56 10.02
N PRO A 221 20.89 -14.55 8.70
CA PRO A 221 20.76 -13.36 7.87
C PRO A 221 19.31 -12.90 7.63
N LEU A 222 18.32 -13.74 7.91
CA LEU A 222 16.89 -13.40 7.78
C LEU A 222 16.31 -12.74 9.03
N ARG A 223 16.95 -12.91 10.20
CA ARG A 223 16.47 -12.33 11.48
C ARG A 223 16.25 -10.81 11.42
N PRO A 224 17.14 -10.00 10.81
CA PRO A 224 16.91 -8.56 10.69
C PRO A 224 15.64 -8.22 9.92
N PHE A 225 15.32 -8.97 8.86
CA PHE A 225 14.10 -8.76 8.08
C PHE A 225 12.85 -9.16 8.88
N LEU A 226 12.89 -10.29 9.59
CA LEU A 226 11.78 -10.72 10.45
C LEU A 226 11.50 -9.74 11.59
N LYS A 227 12.55 -9.17 12.21
CA LYS A 227 12.41 -8.13 13.23
C LYS A 227 11.69 -6.90 12.66
N VAL A 228 12.10 -6.44 11.48
CA VAL A 228 11.42 -5.35 10.78
C VAL A 228 9.97 -5.73 10.43
N GLY A 229 9.73 -6.99 10.05
CA GLY A 229 8.40 -7.52 9.80
C GLY A 229 7.49 -7.41 11.01
N GLY A 230 7.96 -7.78 12.21
CA GLY A 230 7.19 -7.62 13.45
C GLY A 230 6.89 -6.15 13.77
N GLU A 231 7.87 -5.25 13.60
CA GLU A 231 7.68 -3.82 13.85
C GLU A 231 6.69 -3.19 12.84
N MET A 232 6.78 -3.58 11.56
CA MET A 232 5.84 -3.12 10.54
C MET A 232 4.47 -3.77 10.64
N LEU A 233 4.36 -4.99 11.16
CA LEU A 233 3.07 -5.61 11.48
C LEU A 233 2.31 -4.77 12.50
N VAL A 234 2.97 -4.35 13.60
CA VAL A 234 2.37 -3.47 14.61
C VAL A 234 1.90 -2.16 13.97
N ARG A 235 2.73 -1.53 13.13
CA ARG A 235 2.37 -0.30 12.40
C ARG A 235 1.14 -0.53 11.51
N THR A 236 1.16 -1.56 10.67
CA THR A 236 0.10 -1.84 9.69
C THR A 236 -1.21 -2.21 10.37
N LEU A 237 -1.19 -3.07 11.40
CA LEU A 237 -2.39 -3.43 12.15
C LEU A 237 -2.97 -2.25 12.92
N SER A 238 -2.13 -1.36 13.47
CA SER A 238 -2.59 -0.13 14.11
C SER A 238 -3.32 0.79 13.11
N LEU A 239 -2.76 0.94 11.90
CA LEU A 239 -3.36 1.73 10.83
C LEU A 239 -4.67 1.14 10.33
N VAL A 240 -4.65 -0.14 9.94
CA VAL A 240 -5.85 -0.84 9.45
C VAL A 240 -6.92 -0.87 10.53
N GLY A 241 -6.56 -1.15 11.78
CA GLY A 241 -7.49 -1.14 12.91
C GLY A 241 -8.18 0.21 13.11
N ALA A 242 -7.42 1.32 13.01
CA ALA A 242 -7.99 2.66 13.13
C ALA A 242 -8.93 3.02 11.96
N ILE A 243 -8.59 2.63 10.73
CA ILE A 243 -9.45 2.81 9.55
C ILE A 243 -10.73 1.99 9.69
N THR A 244 -10.61 0.73 10.11
CA THR A 244 -11.77 -0.15 10.36
C THR A 244 -12.66 0.41 11.46
N LEU A 245 -12.08 0.95 12.53
CA LEU A 245 -12.83 1.62 13.58
C LEU A 245 -13.59 2.85 13.05
N ALA A 246 -12.96 3.68 12.22
CA ALA A 246 -13.60 4.84 11.61
C ALA A 246 -14.84 4.43 10.80
N ALA A 247 -14.73 3.38 9.97
CA ALA A 247 -15.85 2.84 9.21
C ALA A 247 -16.95 2.27 10.12
N ALA A 248 -16.58 1.55 11.18
CA ALA A 248 -17.53 0.98 12.14
C ALA A 248 -18.28 2.07 12.93
N VAL A 249 -17.60 3.14 13.34
CA VAL A 249 -18.22 4.28 14.00
C VAL A 249 -19.13 5.04 13.03
N ALA A 250 -18.71 5.28 11.79
CA ALA A 250 -19.56 5.91 10.77
C ALA A 250 -20.86 5.10 10.52
N ALA A 251 -20.77 3.77 10.50
CA ALA A 251 -21.94 2.90 10.38
C ALA A 251 -22.90 3.02 11.58
N ARG A 252 -22.38 3.20 12.80
CA ARG A 252 -23.19 3.44 14.01
C ARG A 252 -23.79 4.83 14.07
N VAL A 253 -23.17 5.82 13.42
CA VAL A 253 -23.74 7.16 13.26
C VAL A 253 -24.98 7.11 12.35
N GLY A 254 -24.93 6.32 11.28
CA GLY A 254 -26.09 6.06 10.43
C GLY A 254 -25.75 5.71 8.98
N THR A 255 -26.77 5.26 8.22
CA THR A 255 -26.63 4.79 6.84
C THR A 255 -26.06 5.86 5.90
N VAL A 256 -26.58 7.08 5.96
CA VAL A 256 -26.09 8.20 5.13
C VAL A 256 -24.64 8.55 5.51
N ALA A 257 -24.31 8.51 6.80
CA ALA A 257 -22.96 8.83 7.28
C ALA A 257 -21.92 7.82 6.80
N VAL A 258 -22.21 6.51 6.84
CA VAL A 258 -21.28 5.51 6.31
C VAL A 258 -21.16 5.59 4.79
N ALA A 259 -22.25 5.87 4.06
CA ALA A 259 -22.18 6.08 2.61
C ALA A 259 -21.28 7.29 2.26
N ALA A 260 -21.46 8.41 2.96
CA ALA A 260 -20.62 9.59 2.78
C ALA A 260 -19.16 9.35 3.19
N HIS A 261 -18.92 8.59 4.27
CA HIS A 261 -17.59 8.15 4.65
C HIS A 261 -16.93 7.34 3.53
N GLN A 262 -17.64 6.40 2.90
CA GLN A 262 -17.09 5.61 1.80
C GLN A 262 -16.68 6.49 0.61
N VAL A 263 -17.52 7.45 0.19
CA VAL A 263 -17.17 8.39 -0.89
C VAL A 263 -15.88 9.16 -0.56
N ALA A 264 -15.82 9.76 0.62
CA ALA A 264 -14.64 10.53 1.03
C ALA A 264 -13.41 9.64 1.26
N TRP A 265 -13.58 8.39 1.68
CA TRP A 265 -12.52 7.38 1.82
C TRP A 265 -11.91 6.99 0.47
N GLN A 266 -12.70 6.83 -0.58
CA GLN A 266 -12.18 6.55 -1.93
C GLN A 266 -11.30 7.69 -2.44
N VAL A 267 -11.74 8.94 -2.23
CA VAL A 267 -10.94 10.12 -2.57
C VAL A 267 -9.65 10.15 -1.72
N TRP A 268 -9.73 9.86 -0.43
CA TRP A 268 -8.56 9.77 0.45
C TRP A 268 -7.55 8.70 -0.01
N LEU A 269 -8.01 7.51 -0.39
CA LEU A 269 -7.16 6.43 -0.89
C LEU A 269 -6.39 6.85 -2.14
N PHE A 270 -7.05 7.49 -3.10
CA PHE A 270 -6.40 7.99 -4.31
C PHE A 270 -5.29 9.01 -3.99
N ILE A 271 -5.55 9.91 -3.05
CA ILE A 271 -4.57 10.89 -2.57
C ILE A 271 -3.39 10.20 -1.88
N ALA A 272 -3.69 9.23 -1.01
CA ALA A 272 -2.67 8.47 -0.29
C ALA A 272 -1.71 7.77 -1.26
N MET A 273 -2.22 7.12 -2.31
CA MET A 273 -1.39 6.50 -3.36
C MET A 273 -0.53 7.54 -4.10
N SER A 274 -1.08 8.73 -4.34
CA SER A 274 -0.37 9.81 -5.03
C SER A 274 0.84 10.31 -4.25
N VAL A 275 0.67 10.47 -2.93
CA VAL A 275 1.72 10.92 -2.03
C VAL A 275 2.71 9.79 -1.69
N ASP A 276 2.25 8.54 -1.64
CA ASP A 276 3.11 7.37 -1.37
C ASP A 276 4.20 7.20 -2.44
N ALA A 277 3.94 7.63 -3.68
CA ALA A 277 4.96 7.70 -4.72
C ALA A 277 6.18 8.57 -4.32
N LEU A 278 5.93 9.69 -3.62
CA LEU A 278 6.99 10.54 -3.08
C LEU A 278 7.65 9.91 -1.85
N ALA A 279 6.89 9.19 -1.03
CA ALA A 279 7.46 8.41 0.08
C ALA A 279 8.43 7.34 -0.42
N ILE A 280 8.12 6.65 -1.52
CA ILE A 280 9.02 5.68 -2.18
C ILE A 280 10.30 6.37 -2.67
N ALA A 281 10.18 7.56 -3.29
CA ALA A 281 11.36 8.34 -3.69
C ALA A 281 12.21 8.73 -2.47
N ALA A 282 11.58 9.13 -1.36
CA ALA A 282 12.25 9.43 -0.11
C ALA A 282 12.99 8.21 0.46
N GLN A 283 12.35 7.03 0.46
CA GLN A 283 12.97 5.78 0.88
C GLN A 283 14.27 5.48 0.11
N ALA A 284 14.21 5.57 -1.21
CA ALA A 284 15.32 5.22 -2.08
C ALA A 284 16.47 6.24 -2.02
N LEU A 285 16.17 7.54 -2.08
CA LEU A 285 17.19 8.59 -2.09
C LEU A 285 17.87 8.72 -0.73
N VAL A 286 17.11 8.78 0.36
CA VAL A 286 17.71 8.91 1.70
C VAL A 286 18.56 7.68 2.03
N ALA A 287 18.12 6.48 1.67
CA ALA A 287 18.91 5.27 1.93
C ALA A 287 20.22 5.23 1.12
N ARG A 288 20.21 5.68 -0.14
CA ARG A 288 21.43 5.81 -0.97
C ARG A 288 22.40 6.82 -0.36
N TYR A 289 21.96 8.06 -0.14
CA TYR A 289 22.83 9.12 0.38
C TYR A 289 23.37 8.78 1.77
N ARG A 290 22.65 8.01 2.60
CA ARG A 290 23.19 7.51 3.87
C ARG A 290 24.36 6.54 3.72
N GLY A 291 24.45 5.82 2.60
CA GLY A 291 25.58 4.96 2.28
C GLY A 291 26.74 5.71 1.61
N GLU A 292 26.42 6.67 0.73
CA GLU A 292 27.41 7.36 -0.12
C GLU A 292 27.97 8.66 0.48
N ASP A 293 27.09 9.54 0.98
CA ASP A 293 27.44 10.89 1.48
C ASP A 293 26.49 11.27 2.64
N PRO A 294 26.79 10.78 3.86
CA PRO A 294 25.96 11.03 5.03
C PRO A 294 25.71 12.53 5.28
N ALA A 295 26.69 13.40 4.99
CA ALA A 295 26.56 14.84 5.23
C ALA A 295 25.42 15.48 4.44
N ARG A 296 25.09 14.94 3.25
CA ARG A 296 24.00 15.45 2.40
C ARG A 296 22.62 14.91 2.73
N VAL A 297 22.53 13.88 3.58
CA VAL A 297 21.25 13.20 3.90
C VAL A 297 20.20 14.18 4.41
N ARG A 298 20.59 15.13 5.27
CA ARG A 298 19.66 16.12 5.81
C ARG A 298 19.10 17.03 4.72
N ALA A 299 19.96 17.55 3.85
CA ALA A 299 19.55 18.41 2.75
C ALA A 299 18.61 17.69 1.77
N VAL A 300 18.86 16.39 1.52
CA VAL A 300 18.00 15.55 0.68
C VAL A 300 16.63 15.35 1.33
N ALA A 301 16.60 15.02 2.62
CA ALA A 301 15.37 14.83 3.39
C ALA A 301 14.55 16.13 3.49
N ASP A 302 15.19 17.27 3.76
CA ASP A 302 14.52 18.58 3.80
C ASP A 302 13.95 18.96 2.43
N ARG A 303 14.66 18.64 1.33
CA ARG A 303 14.15 18.89 -0.02
C ARG A 303 12.95 18.00 -0.37
N LEU A 304 12.97 16.73 0.03
CA LEU A 304 11.83 15.82 -0.13
C LEU A 304 10.61 16.30 0.66
N LEU A 305 10.80 16.81 1.88
CA LEU A 305 9.72 17.40 2.68
C LEU A 305 9.15 18.67 2.02
N ALA A 306 9.99 19.51 1.41
CA ALA A 306 9.53 20.66 0.64
C ALA A 306 8.68 20.25 -0.57
N TRP A 307 9.07 19.18 -1.28
CA TRP A 307 8.25 18.58 -2.33
C TRP A 307 6.94 18.01 -1.78
N GLY A 308 6.98 17.34 -0.64
CA GLY A 308 5.79 16.81 0.04
C GLY A 308 4.81 17.92 0.36
N LEU A 309 5.28 19.03 0.93
CA LEU A 309 4.45 20.20 1.22
C LEU A 309 3.84 20.79 -0.06
N ALA A 310 4.65 20.97 -1.11
CA ALA A 310 4.18 21.53 -2.38
C ALA A 310 3.10 20.65 -3.04
N VAL A 311 3.33 19.33 -3.07
CA VAL A 311 2.35 18.36 -3.59
C VAL A 311 1.09 18.33 -2.72
N GLY A 312 1.22 18.36 -1.40
CA GLY A 312 0.09 18.40 -0.49
C GLY A 312 -0.75 19.67 -0.63
N VAL A 313 -0.13 20.83 -0.83
CA VAL A 313 -0.83 22.09 -1.14
C VAL A 313 -1.54 22.03 -2.49
N LEU A 314 -0.88 21.47 -3.51
CA LEU A 314 -1.50 21.27 -4.82
C LEU A 314 -2.75 20.37 -4.71
N ILE A 315 -2.63 19.23 -4.01
CA ILE A 315 -3.75 18.32 -3.79
C ILE A 315 -4.88 19.01 -3.01
N ALA A 316 -4.56 19.76 -1.95
CA ALA A 316 -5.54 20.54 -1.19
C ALA A 316 -6.31 21.51 -2.09
N ALA A 317 -5.61 22.26 -2.95
CA ALA A 317 -6.21 23.21 -3.88
C ALA A 317 -7.11 22.50 -4.91
N LEU A 318 -6.65 21.38 -5.49
CA LEU A 318 -7.42 20.60 -6.45
C LEU A 318 -8.71 20.05 -5.84
N LEU A 319 -8.68 19.58 -4.60
CA LEU A 319 -9.87 19.08 -3.91
C LEU A 319 -10.81 20.20 -3.46
N ALA A 320 -10.27 21.33 -3.02
CA ALA A 320 -11.05 22.50 -2.65
C ALA A 320 -11.85 23.01 -3.85
N LEU A 321 -11.20 23.16 -5.00
CA LEU A 321 -11.83 23.50 -6.27
C LEU A 321 -12.77 22.38 -6.76
N GLY A 322 -12.35 21.13 -6.58
CA GLY A 322 -13.05 19.93 -7.02
C GLY A 322 -14.36 19.61 -6.29
N ARG A 323 -14.67 20.31 -5.19
CA ARG A 323 -15.85 20.06 -4.33
C ARG A 323 -17.17 19.85 -5.08
N PRO A 324 -17.52 20.64 -6.13
CA PRO A 324 -18.79 20.47 -6.82
C PRO A 324 -18.87 19.23 -7.72
N TRP A 325 -17.72 18.70 -8.16
CA TRP A 325 -17.67 17.67 -9.21
C TRP A 325 -17.24 16.32 -8.68
N ILE A 326 -16.21 16.27 -7.82
CA ILE A 326 -15.60 15.01 -7.38
C ILE A 326 -16.61 14.08 -6.68
N PRO A 327 -17.40 14.52 -5.67
CA PRO A 327 -18.37 13.64 -5.02
C PRO A 327 -19.42 13.05 -5.96
N ARG A 328 -19.84 13.82 -6.99
CA ARG A 328 -20.86 13.42 -7.96
C ARG A 328 -20.42 12.31 -8.90
N VAL A 329 -19.11 12.07 -9.01
CA VAL A 329 -18.58 10.89 -9.73
C VAL A 329 -18.98 9.59 -9.01
N PHE A 330 -19.20 9.64 -7.70
CA PHE A 330 -19.48 8.44 -6.89
C PHE A 330 -20.97 8.23 -6.58
N THR A 331 -21.76 9.29 -6.54
CA THR A 331 -23.19 9.20 -6.21
C THR A 331 -23.96 10.45 -6.62
N ASP A 332 -25.24 10.26 -6.98
CA ASP A 332 -26.22 11.32 -7.22
C ASP A 332 -27.19 11.52 -6.05
N ASP A 333 -27.05 10.75 -4.96
CA ASP A 333 -27.91 10.84 -3.77
C ASP A 333 -27.69 12.17 -3.05
N ALA A 334 -28.75 12.98 -2.94
CA ALA A 334 -28.68 14.32 -2.38
C ALA A 334 -28.28 14.34 -0.90
N GLU A 335 -28.71 13.36 -0.10
CA GLU A 335 -28.40 13.27 1.33
C GLU A 335 -26.93 12.88 1.54
N VAL A 336 -26.45 11.91 0.75
CA VAL A 336 -25.03 11.51 0.77
C VAL A 336 -24.14 12.65 0.32
N LEU A 337 -24.49 13.35 -0.77
CA LEU A 337 -23.74 14.51 -1.26
C LEU A 337 -23.70 15.65 -0.23
N ALA A 338 -24.80 15.91 0.48
CA ALA A 338 -24.85 16.88 1.56
C ALA A 338 -23.94 16.47 2.73
N ALA A 339 -23.97 15.20 3.14
CA ALA A 339 -23.12 14.67 4.20
C ALA A 339 -21.62 14.70 3.85
N VAL A 340 -21.25 14.32 2.61
CA VAL A 340 -19.88 14.47 2.08
C VAL A 340 -19.48 15.95 2.09
N GLY A 341 -20.39 16.84 1.67
CA GLY A 341 -20.20 18.29 1.67
C GLY A 341 -19.90 18.86 3.06
N GLY A 342 -20.44 18.25 4.12
CA GLY A 342 -20.18 18.62 5.51
C GLY A 342 -18.78 18.25 6.02
N VAL A 343 -18.18 17.19 5.49
CA VAL A 343 -16.82 16.75 5.87
C VAL A 343 -15.75 17.08 4.83
N TRP A 344 -16.12 17.64 3.68
CA TRP A 344 -15.19 17.90 2.59
C TRP A 344 -13.97 18.75 3.00
N VAL A 345 -14.16 19.74 3.88
CA VAL A 345 -13.07 20.56 4.42
C VAL A 345 -12.07 19.74 5.25
N LEU A 346 -12.58 18.76 6.00
CA LEU A 346 -11.77 17.82 6.78
C LEU A 346 -10.98 16.86 5.87
N LEU A 347 -11.42 16.68 4.63
CA LEU A 347 -10.69 15.92 3.63
C LEU A 347 -9.58 16.75 2.98
N TRP A 348 -9.85 17.95 2.46
CA TRP A 348 -8.84 18.68 1.66
C TRP A 348 -7.87 19.53 2.48
N ALA A 349 -8.30 20.14 3.59
CA ALA A 349 -7.47 21.07 4.35
C ALA A 349 -6.22 20.40 4.98
N PRO A 350 -6.29 19.16 5.49
CA PRO A 350 -5.13 18.50 6.10
C PRO A 350 -4.10 17.95 5.11
N GLN A 351 -4.33 18.03 3.79
CA GLN A 351 -3.47 17.37 2.79
C GLN A 351 -1.99 17.82 2.80
N PRO A 352 -1.64 19.09 3.07
CA PRO A 352 -0.25 19.50 3.26
C PRO A 352 0.42 18.75 4.43
N LEU A 353 -0.30 18.57 5.54
CA LEU A 353 0.18 17.83 6.71
C LEU A 353 0.31 16.34 6.41
N ASN A 354 -0.70 15.75 5.77
CA ASN A 354 -0.68 14.33 5.38
C ASN A 354 0.51 14.04 4.45
N ALA A 355 0.78 14.94 3.49
CA ALA A 355 1.90 14.76 2.59
C ALA A 355 3.26 14.73 3.31
N LEU A 356 3.45 15.61 4.31
CA LEU A 356 4.65 15.58 5.15
C LEU A 356 4.77 14.27 5.94
N VAL A 357 3.66 13.77 6.50
CA VAL A 357 3.63 12.50 7.25
C VAL A 357 4.07 11.31 6.39
N PHE A 358 3.59 11.22 5.15
CA PHE A 358 3.98 10.15 4.22
C PHE A 358 5.45 10.28 3.80
N VAL A 359 5.94 11.49 3.54
CA VAL A 359 7.36 11.70 3.23
C VAL A 359 8.23 11.34 4.43
N TRP A 360 7.84 11.71 5.66
CA TRP A 360 8.53 11.28 6.87
C TRP A 360 8.54 9.77 7.01
N ASP A 361 7.41 9.07 6.82
CA ASP A 361 7.41 7.61 6.80
C ASP A 361 8.50 7.06 5.88
N GLY A 362 8.61 7.60 4.67
CA GLY A 362 9.65 7.20 3.73
C GLY A 362 11.07 7.46 4.25
N ILE A 363 11.31 8.65 4.83
CA ILE A 363 12.60 9.01 5.44
C ILE A 363 12.95 8.08 6.62
N PHE A 364 12.01 7.80 7.51
CA PHE A 364 12.24 6.93 8.66
C PHE A 364 12.40 5.46 8.27
N MET A 365 11.74 5.00 7.20
CA MET A 365 11.97 3.68 6.62
C MET A 365 13.36 3.60 5.97
N ALA A 366 13.81 4.64 5.26
CA ALA A 366 15.20 4.76 4.80
C ALA A 366 16.19 4.77 5.98
N ALA A 367 15.78 5.36 7.10
CA ALA A 367 16.56 5.40 8.33
C ALA A 367 16.64 4.03 9.04
N GLU A 368 15.85 3.03 8.60
CA GLU A 368 15.58 1.77 9.31
C GLU A 368 15.05 1.95 10.74
N ARG A 369 14.35 3.06 11.01
CA ARG A 369 13.74 3.36 12.33
C ARG A 369 12.34 2.77 12.46
N PHE A 370 12.18 1.50 12.11
CA PHE A 370 10.90 0.79 12.03
C PHE A 370 10.20 0.69 13.40
N ARG A 371 10.91 0.39 14.48
CA ARG A 371 10.36 0.43 15.86
C ARG A 371 9.78 1.78 16.24
N PHE A 372 10.43 2.86 15.82
CA PHE A 372 9.94 4.22 16.09
C PHE A 372 8.67 4.51 15.29
N LEU A 373 8.63 4.12 14.01
CA LEU A 373 7.43 4.22 13.19
C LEU A 373 6.26 3.42 13.77
N ALA A 374 6.52 2.22 14.28
CA ALA A 374 5.53 1.38 14.93
C ALA A 374 4.96 2.04 16.19
N ALA A 375 5.82 2.55 17.07
CA ALA A 375 5.40 3.24 18.28
C ALA A 375 4.63 4.53 17.99
N ALA A 376 5.10 5.33 17.03
CA ALA A 376 4.43 6.56 16.61
C ALA A 376 3.03 6.26 16.03
N MET A 377 2.91 5.22 15.21
CA MET A 377 1.62 4.81 14.64
C MET A 377 0.68 4.25 15.70
N LEU A 378 1.18 3.45 16.65
CA LEU A 378 0.39 2.91 17.75
C LEU A 378 -0.16 4.02 18.65
N LEU A 379 0.68 5.01 18.99
CA LEU A 379 0.26 6.18 19.76
C LEU A 379 -0.82 6.98 19.02
N ALA A 380 -0.60 7.23 17.73
CA ALA A 380 -1.55 7.97 16.90
C ALA A 380 -2.88 7.23 16.72
N ALA A 381 -2.84 5.92 16.44
CA ALA A 381 -4.01 5.07 16.34
C ALA A 381 -4.76 5.01 17.67
N GLY A 382 -4.05 4.93 18.80
CA GLY A 382 -4.66 4.98 20.14
C GLY A 382 -5.37 6.30 20.41
N ALA A 383 -4.73 7.43 20.12
CA ALA A 383 -5.34 8.76 20.27
C ALA A 383 -6.59 8.92 19.39
N GLY A 384 -6.50 8.53 18.12
CA GLY A 384 -7.65 8.53 17.20
C GLY A 384 -8.76 7.58 17.65
N ALA A 385 -8.42 6.39 18.14
CA ALA A 385 -9.41 5.43 18.60
C ALA A 385 -10.17 5.94 19.83
N VAL A 386 -9.47 6.55 20.80
CA VAL A 386 -10.11 7.17 21.97
C VAL A 386 -11.10 8.24 21.54
N GLU A 387 -10.72 9.13 20.62
CA GLU A 387 -11.61 10.15 20.07
C GLU A 387 -12.81 9.52 19.35
N MET A 388 -12.58 8.56 18.44
CA MET A 388 -13.62 7.94 17.62
C MET A 388 -14.66 7.20 18.47
N LEU A 389 -14.24 6.63 19.59
CA LEU A 389 -15.15 5.97 20.54
C LEU A 389 -16.09 6.95 21.26
N LEU A 390 -15.75 8.25 21.31
CA LEU A 390 -16.60 9.30 21.88
C LEU A 390 -17.61 9.88 20.89
N VAL A 391 -17.43 9.64 19.58
CA VAL A 391 -18.29 10.20 18.52
C VAL A 391 -19.77 9.88 18.71
N VAL A 392 -20.10 8.60 18.99
CA VAL A 392 -21.48 8.16 19.15
C VAL A 392 -22.08 8.66 20.48
N PRO A 393 -21.44 8.47 21.66
CA PRO A 393 -21.95 9.01 22.92
C PRO A 393 -22.15 10.51 22.93
N MET A 394 -21.28 11.27 22.26
CA MET A 394 -21.32 12.74 22.24
C MET A 394 -22.11 13.31 21.05
N GLY A 395 -22.62 12.48 20.14
CA GLY A 395 -23.41 12.91 18.99
C GLY A 395 -22.64 13.75 17.96
N TRP A 396 -21.32 13.59 17.84
CA TRP A 396 -20.49 14.38 16.90
C TRP A 396 -20.71 14.03 15.42
N GLY A 397 -21.44 12.95 15.15
CA GLY A 397 -21.78 12.52 13.80
C GLY A 397 -20.57 12.18 12.94
N LEU A 398 -20.72 12.28 11.62
CA LEU A 398 -19.66 11.94 10.66
C LEU A 398 -18.42 12.84 10.80
N ALA A 399 -18.60 14.10 11.19
CA ALA A 399 -17.49 15.04 11.37
C ALA A 399 -16.53 14.55 12.47
N GLY A 400 -17.05 13.99 13.57
CA GLY A 400 -16.24 13.38 14.62
C GLY A 400 -15.33 12.27 14.10
N VAL A 401 -15.86 11.36 13.27
CA VAL A 401 -15.06 10.29 12.64
C VAL A 401 -13.87 10.86 11.85
N TRP A 402 -14.09 11.92 11.07
CA TRP A 402 -13.03 12.56 10.29
C TRP A 402 -12.05 13.36 11.14
N TRP A 403 -12.50 13.97 12.24
CA TRP A 403 -11.60 14.56 13.22
C TRP A 403 -10.69 13.52 13.86
N GLY A 404 -11.18 12.32 14.15
CA GLY A 404 -10.35 11.19 14.58
C GLY A 404 -9.28 10.83 13.56
N MET A 405 -9.63 10.77 12.27
CA MET A 405 -8.66 10.49 11.21
C MET A 405 -7.61 11.59 11.08
N ILE A 406 -8.01 12.86 11.23
CA ILE A 406 -7.08 14.00 11.28
C ILE A 406 -6.18 13.90 12.51
N LEU A 407 -6.74 13.57 13.67
CA LEU A 407 -5.99 13.42 14.92
C LEU A 407 -4.90 12.36 14.79
N ILE A 408 -5.19 11.22 14.15
CA ILE A 408 -4.18 10.19 13.85
C ILE A 408 -3.02 10.83 13.07
N ASN A 409 -3.29 11.50 11.95
CA ASN A 409 -2.23 12.09 11.15
C ASN A 409 -1.54 13.29 11.83
N ALA A 410 -2.24 14.04 12.69
CA ALA A 410 -1.66 15.12 13.48
C ALA A 410 -0.68 14.59 14.54
N VAL A 411 -1.05 13.54 15.28
CA VAL A 411 -0.16 12.89 16.25
C VAL A 411 1.04 12.27 15.52
N ARG A 412 0.83 11.66 14.35
CA ARG A 412 1.94 11.20 13.50
C ARG A 412 2.84 12.34 13.08
N ALA A 413 2.29 13.46 12.59
CA ALA A 413 3.08 14.61 12.19
C ALA A 413 3.93 15.14 13.35
N LEU A 414 3.36 15.28 14.55
CA LEU A 414 4.07 15.74 15.74
C LEU A 414 5.18 14.77 16.15
N THR A 415 4.87 13.46 16.23
CA THR A 415 5.86 12.44 16.63
C THR A 415 6.98 12.32 15.60
N LEU A 416 6.67 12.27 14.31
CA LEU A 416 7.64 12.17 13.23
C LEU A 416 8.48 13.44 13.10
N ALA A 417 7.88 14.63 13.19
CA ALA A 417 8.61 15.89 13.23
C ALA A 417 9.57 15.91 14.42
N TRP A 418 9.08 15.60 15.63
CA TRP A 418 9.92 15.52 16.83
C TRP A 418 11.08 14.53 16.63
N GLY A 419 10.80 13.35 16.09
CA GLY A 419 11.81 12.33 15.80
C GLY A 419 12.82 12.77 14.73
N TYR A 420 12.41 13.66 13.82
CA TYR A 420 13.21 14.20 12.72
C TYR A 420 14.10 15.38 13.16
N TRP A 421 13.63 16.20 14.11
CA TRP A 421 14.39 17.34 14.66
C TRP A 421 15.29 16.94 15.83
N ARG A 422 14.85 16.00 16.68
CA ARG A 422 15.57 15.63 17.91
C ARG A 422 16.62 14.55 17.69
N ALA A 423 16.35 13.60 16.80
CA ALA A 423 17.40 12.70 16.39
C ALA A 423 18.33 13.45 15.46
N ARG A 424 19.64 13.33 15.69
CA ARG A 424 20.63 13.45 14.60
C ARG A 424 20.33 12.34 13.60
N MET A 425 19.27 12.46 12.81
CA MET A 425 19.04 11.65 11.62
C MET A 425 19.94 12.20 10.52
N VAL A 426 21.24 12.13 10.79
CA VAL A 426 22.42 12.09 9.94
C VAL A 426 23.54 11.58 10.85
#